data_AF-I9W5T1-F1
#
_entry.id   AF-I9W5T1-F1
#
_cell.length_a   1.000
_cell.length_b   1.000
_cell.length_c   1.000
_cell.angle_alpha   90.00
_cell.angle_beta   90.00
_cell.angle_gamma   90.00
#
_symmetry.space_group_name_H-M   'P 1'
#
loop_
_entity.id
_entity.type
_entity.pdbx_description
1 polymer ?
#
loop_
_entity_poly.entity_id
_entity_poly.type
_entity_poly.pdbx_seq_one_letter_code
_entity_poly.pdbx_strand_id
1 'polypeptide(L)'
;MHRMYERAIQQDASRFKRYQKALHSVKLDLMQKGFDDFSDATFNKIESLKKEFSEQERSKEENLARLNEVIDLFKESVDKVFDRVSAFTWEKYRAENDDEEDDEENYREFEEIKKMVLYFRDYLMFYLDWYELSQEEIQQYRDWMDEDNEMLQLDYSLRNLSILKGYKERNEKGYQESLNDEKLQNDLREWRDLRNRPEEANKREFEEIKKMVLYFRDYSMYVLDWYDLSQEETKSRRESMDEDNEMLQLDYSLKNLLRLREYKENYNEAYQESLNDEEFQNDLREWRRSKQR
;
A
#
# COMPACT_ATOMS: atom_id res chain seq x y z
N MET A 1 -44.08 14.15 6.85
CA MET A 1 -43.51 12.78 6.81
C MET A 1 -42.03 12.80 6.38
N HIS A 2 -41.68 13.35 5.22
CA HIS A 2 -40.28 13.43 4.70
C HIS A 2 -39.23 13.97 5.70
N ARG A 3 -39.51 15.09 6.37
CA ARG A 3 -38.59 15.70 7.35
C ARG A 3 -38.29 14.83 8.59
N MET A 4 -39.15 13.86 8.91
CA MET A 4 -38.91 12.95 10.04
C MET A 4 -37.90 11.87 9.65
N TYR A 5 -38.01 11.31 8.44
CA TYR A 5 -37.05 10.35 7.91
C TYR A 5 -35.67 10.97 7.68
N GLU A 6 -35.62 12.18 7.14
CA GLU A 6 -34.37 12.93 6.96
C GLU A 6 -33.63 13.14 8.30
N ARG A 7 -34.38 13.47 9.37
CA ARG A 7 -33.81 13.57 10.72
C ARG A 7 -33.35 12.22 11.26
N ALA A 8 -34.08 11.14 11.03
CA ALA A 8 -33.69 9.80 11.47
C ALA A 8 -32.38 9.35 10.79
N ILE A 9 -32.25 9.58 9.48
CA ILE A 9 -31.03 9.30 8.71
C ILE A 9 -29.85 10.13 9.20
N GLN A 10 -30.04 11.43 9.44
CA GLN A 10 -29.00 12.29 10.00
C GLN A 10 -28.58 11.86 11.41
N GLN A 11 -29.52 11.40 12.22
CA GLN A 11 -29.23 10.84 13.55
C GLN A 11 -28.43 9.53 13.43
N ASP A 12 -28.80 8.62 12.53
CA ASP A 12 -28.07 7.36 12.32
C ASP A 12 -26.64 7.63 11.84
N ALA A 13 -26.46 8.52 10.87
CA ALA A 13 -25.14 8.95 10.39
C ALA A 13 -24.28 9.60 11.49
N SER A 14 -24.89 10.37 12.39
CA SER A 14 -24.19 10.95 13.55
C SER A 14 -23.72 9.90 14.56
N ARG A 15 -24.48 8.80 14.72
CA ARG A 15 -24.11 7.65 15.56
C ARG A 15 -22.95 6.87 14.96
N PHE A 16 -22.95 6.62 13.65
CA PHE A 16 -21.81 5.99 12.97
C PHE A 16 -20.52 6.81 13.12
N LYS A 17 -20.59 8.15 13.05
CA LYS A 17 -19.43 9.01 13.34
C LYS A 17 -18.93 8.86 14.78
N ARG A 18 -19.82 8.61 15.75
CA ARG A 18 -19.44 8.33 17.15
C ARG A 18 -18.74 6.97 17.26
N TYR A 19 -19.26 5.93 16.63
CA TYR A 19 -18.63 4.61 16.60
C TYR A 19 -17.25 4.63 15.95
N GLN A 20 -17.12 5.30 14.81
CA GLN A 20 -15.83 5.48 14.12
C GLN A 20 -14.79 6.15 15.03
N LYS A 21 -15.18 7.21 15.75
CA LYS A 21 -14.30 7.87 16.74
C LYS A 21 -13.92 6.95 17.89
N ALA A 22 -14.87 6.16 18.40
CA ALA A 22 -14.63 5.25 19.51
C ALA A 22 -13.69 4.10 19.11
N LEU A 23 -13.89 3.49 17.94
CA LEU A 23 -12.99 2.48 17.37
C LEU A 23 -11.60 3.05 17.08
N HIS A 24 -11.51 4.28 16.59
CA HIS A 24 -10.23 4.93 16.38
C HIS A 24 -9.47 5.16 17.71
N SER A 25 -10.19 5.54 18.77
CA SER A 25 -9.61 5.64 20.12
C SER A 25 -9.10 4.30 20.63
N VAL A 26 -9.87 3.21 20.44
CA VAL A 26 -9.46 1.85 20.82
C VAL A 26 -8.20 1.43 20.03
N LYS A 27 -8.14 1.74 18.74
CA LYS A 27 -6.96 1.50 17.89
C LYS A 27 -5.73 2.25 18.40
N LEU A 28 -5.89 3.51 18.82
CA LEU A 28 -4.79 4.32 19.38
C LEU A 28 -4.30 3.77 20.72
N ASP A 29 -5.22 3.40 21.61
CA ASP A 29 -4.90 2.79 22.91
C ASP A 29 -4.10 1.49 22.71
N LEU A 30 -4.49 0.67 21.73
CA LEU A 30 -3.80 -0.56 21.30
C LEU A 30 -2.36 -0.33 20.85
N MET A 31 -2.15 0.68 19.98
CA MET A 31 -0.83 0.99 19.45
C MET A 31 0.11 1.58 20.51
N GLN A 32 -0.43 2.27 21.52
CA GLN A 32 0.37 2.90 22.58
C GLN A 32 0.75 1.95 23.71
N LYS A 33 -0.18 1.07 24.13
CA LYS A 33 -0.01 0.22 25.31
C LYS A 33 0.47 -1.19 24.97
N GLY A 34 0.37 -1.61 23.72
CA GLY A 34 0.66 -2.99 23.32
C GLY A 34 -0.46 -3.96 23.71
N PHE A 35 -0.41 -5.18 23.16
CA PHE A 35 -1.44 -6.20 23.38
C PHE A 35 -1.43 -6.77 24.82
N ASP A 36 -0.27 -6.73 25.48
CA ASP A 36 -0.07 -7.31 26.82
C ASP A 36 -0.61 -6.43 27.95
N ASP A 37 -0.73 -5.12 27.72
CA ASP A 37 -1.18 -4.11 28.70
C ASP A 37 -2.66 -3.69 28.44
N PHE A 38 -3.40 -4.57 27.77
CA PHE A 38 -4.80 -4.37 27.37
C PHE A 38 -5.71 -4.40 28.60
N SER A 39 -5.87 -3.23 29.24
CA SER A 39 -6.65 -3.09 30.47
C SER A 39 -8.14 -3.40 30.30
N ASP A 40 -8.79 -3.82 31.40
CA ASP A 40 -10.25 -4.01 31.50
C ASP A 40 -11.04 -2.79 31.00
N ALA A 41 -10.49 -1.58 31.13
CA ALA A 41 -11.14 -0.37 30.65
C ALA A 41 -11.31 -0.32 29.13
N THR A 42 -10.37 -0.86 28.35
CA THR A 42 -10.48 -0.96 26.89
C THR A 42 -11.44 -2.07 26.49
N PHE A 43 -11.39 -3.19 27.21
CA PHE A 43 -12.32 -4.31 27.01
C PHE A 43 -13.76 -3.90 27.28
N ASN A 44 -14.02 -3.23 28.41
CA ASN A 44 -15.35 -2.71 28.77
C ASN A 44 -15.88 -1.68 27.75
N LYS A 45 -15.01 -0.87 27.15
CA LYS A 45 -15.39 0.04 26.05
C LYS A 45 -15.82 -0.73 24.80
N ILE A 46 -15.09 -1.77 24.41
CA ILE A 46 -15.43 -2.63 23.27
C ILE A 46 -16.74 -3.37 23.54
N GLU A 47 -16.91 -3.92 24.74
CA GLU A 47 -18.15 -4.61 25.13
C GLU A 47 -19.35 -3.66 25.11
N SER A 48 -19.20 -2.44 25.63
CA SER A 48 -20.23 -1.42 25.56
C SER A 48 -20.57 -1.02 24.12
N LEU A 49 -19.58 -0.89 23.23
CA LEU A 49 -19.81 -0.60 21.81
C LEU A 49 -20.55 -1.75 21.12
N LYS A 50 -20.14 -2.99 21.40
CA LYS A 50 -20.79 -4.20 20.87
C LYS A 50 -22.26 -4.26 21.31
N LYS A 51 -22.54 -3.94 22.57
CA LYS A 51 -23.90 -3.88 23.10
C LYS A 51 -24.73 -2.78 22.46
N GLU A 52 -24.21 -1.55 22.38
CA GLU A 52 -24.90 -0.42 21.72
C GLU A 52 -25.22 -0.75 20.25
N PHE A 53 -24.28 -1.38 19.53
CA PHE A 53 -24.48 -1.78 18.14
C PHE A 53 -25.56 -2.87 18.00
N SER A 54 -25.51 -3.90 18.84
CA SER A 54 -26.49 -5.00 18.82
C SER A 54 -27.90 -4.53 19.19
N GLU A 55 -28.05 -3.63 20.17
CA GLU A 55 -29.35 -3.01 20.49
C GLU A 55 -29.89 -2.18 19.32
N GLN A 56 -29.00 -1.48 18.60
CA GLN A 56 -29.38 -0.70 17.43
C GLN A 56 -29.82 -1.59 16.25
N GLU A 57 -29.09 -2.67 15.94
CA GLU A 57 -29.50 -3.63 14.91
C GLU A 57 -30.85 -4.26 15.24
N ARG A 58 -31.03 -4.73 16.47
CA ARG A 58 -32.31 -5.28 16.92
C ARG A 58 -33.45 -4.27 16.76
N SER A 59 -33.22 -2.99 17.08
CA SER A 59 -34.23 -1.94 16.88
C SER A 59 -34.54 -1.69 15.39
N LYS A 60 -33.57 -1.88 14.50
CA LYS A 60 -33.77 -1.79 13.04
C LYS A 60 -34.55 -2.98 12.53
N GLU A 61 -34.24 -4.19 12.96
CA GLU A 61 -35.00 -5.41 12.66
C GLU A 61 -36.47 -5.29 13.12
N GLU A 62 -36.70 -4.84 14.36
CA GLU A 62 -38.06 -4.61 14.89
C GLU A 62 -38.83 -3.56 14.06
N ASN A 63 -38.14 -2.50 13.60
CA ASN A 63 -38.76 -1.50 12.73
C ASN A 63 -39.05 -2.04 11.32
N LEU A 64 -38.19 -2.88 10.76
CA LEU A 64 -38.43 -3.56 9.47
C LEU A 64 -39.60 -4.53 9.57
N ALA A 65 -39.71 -5.28 10.67
CA ALA A 65 -40.85 -6.16 10.93
C ALA A 65 -42.18 -5.38 10.98
N ARG A 66 -42.19 -4.22 11.66
CA ARG A 66 -43.35 -3.32 11.69
C ARG A 66 -43.66 -2.72 10.32
N LEU A 67 -42.64 -2.40 9.53
CA LEU A 67 -42.82 -1.90 8.17
C LEU A 67 -43.47 -2.96 7.29
N ASN A 68 -43.05 -4.23 7.40
CA ASN A 68 -43.68 -5.35 6.70
C ASN A 68 -45.17 -5.47 7.05
N GLU A 69 -45.52 -5.37 8.34
CA GLU A 69 -46.93 -5.39 8.78
C GLU A 69 -47.75 -4.26 8.16
N VAL A 70 -47.19 -3.04 8.10
CA VAL A 70 -47.86 -1.88 7.47
C VAL A 70 -48.01 -2.07 5.95
N ILE A 71 -47.02 -2.66 5.29
CA ILE A 71 -47.05 -2.96 3.85
C ILE A 71 -48.14 -4.00 3.55
N ASP A 72 -48.28 -5.03 4.39
CA ASP A 72 -49.32 -6.04 4.24
C ASP A 72 -50.73 -5.43 4.38
N LEU A 73 -50.94 -4.57 5.38
CA LEU A 73 -52.19 -3.82 5.55
C LEU A 73 -52.49 -2.88 4.38
N PHE A 74 -51.45 -2.26 3.82
CA PHE A 74 -51.58 -1.41 2.63
C PHE A 74 -51.98 -2.25 1.42
N LYS A 75 -51.34 -3.41 1.21
CA LYS A 75 -51.69 -4.35 0.13
C LYS A 75 -53.15 -4.80 0.25
N GLU A 76 -53.59 -5.22 1.44
CA GLU A 76 -54.99 -5.59 1.65
C GLU A 76 -55.96 -4.46 1.29
N SER A 77 -55.59 -3.22 1.62
CA SER A 77 -56.39 -2.04 1.32
C SER A 77 -56.47 -1.80 -0.20
N VAL A 78 -55.36 -1.97 -0.92
CA VAL A 78 -55.30 -1.88 -2.39
C VAL A 78 -56.14 -2.97 -3.04
N ASP A 79 -56.00 -4.23 -2.62
CA ASP A 79 -56.75 -5.36 -3.16
C ASP A 79 -58.27 -5.17 -2.99
N LYS A 80 -58.71 -4.61 -1.85
CA LYS A 80 -60.11 -4.25 -1.58
C LYS A 80 -60.62 -3.12 -2.48
N VAL A 81 -59.81 -2.10 -2.75
CA VAL A 81 -60.22 -0.96 -3.61
C VAL A 81 -60.39 -1.38 -5.06
N PHE A 82 -59.55 -2.29 -5.56
CA PHE A 82 -59.55 -2.69 -6.96
C PHE A 82 -60.30 -4.00 -7.25
N ASP A 83 -60.89 -4.64 -6.22
CA ASP A 83 -61.63 -5.91 -6.28
C ASP A 83 -60.88 -7.00 -7.05
N ARG A 84 -59.55 -7.01 -6.88
CA ARG A 84 -58.61 -7.91 -7.54
C ARG A 84 -57.46 -8.20 -6.60
N VAL A 85 -57.09 -9.47 -6.49
CA VAL A 85 -55.89 -9.89 -5.75
C VAL A 85 -54.68 -9.43 -6.54
N SER A 86 -53.87 -8.54 -5.98
CA SER A 86 -52.61 -8.12 -6.61
C SER A 86 -51.69 -9.33 -6.78
N ALA A 87 -51.12 -9.49 -7.98
CA ALA A 87 -50.16 -10.55 -8.31
C ALA A 87 -48.80 -10.42 -7.58
N PHE A 88 -48.62 -9.32 -6.85
CA PHE A 88 -47.43 -9.03 -6.05
C PHE A 88 -47.48 -9.78 -4.72
N THR A 89 -46.51 -10.65 -4.44
CA THR A 89 -46.30 -11.28 -3.13
C THR A 89 -44.94 -10.89 -2.58
N TRP A 90 -44.89 -10.57 -1.28
CA TRP A 90 -43.65 -10.21 -0.60
C TRP A 90 -42.64 -11.35 -0.57
N GLU A 91 -43.11 -12.60 -0.56
CA GLU A 91 -42.26 -13.79 -0.75
C GLU A 91 -41.56 -13.82 -2.10
N LYS A 92 -42.22 -13.38 -3.18
CA LYS A 92 -41.59 -13.31 -4.50
C LYS A 92 -40.55 -12.18 -4.56
N TYR A 93 -40.85 -11.03 -3.96
CA TYR A 93 -39.91 -9.92 -3.87
C TYR A 93 -38.68 -10.30 -3.03
N ARG A 94 -38.85 -10.91 -1.85
CA ARG A 94 -37.72 -11.42 -1.05
C ARG A 94 -36.96 -12.53 -1.76
N ALA A 95 -37.60 -13.50 -2.38
CA ALA A 95 -36.88 -14.53 -3.15
C ALA A 95 -36.11 -13.98 -4.36
N GLU A 96 -36.47 -12.81 -4.87
CA GLU A 96 -35.72 -12.09 -5.91
C GLU A 96 -34.64 -11.13 -5.33
N ASN A 97 -34.56 -10.93 -4.00
CA ASN A 97 -33.72 -9.90 -3.36
C ASN A 97 -33.05 -10.30 -2.00
N ASP A 98 -33.30 -11.48 -1.42
CA ASP A 98 -32.68 -11.99 -0.18
C ASP A 98 -31.38 -12.73 -0.53
N ASP A 99 -30.23 -12.09 -0.30
CA ASP A 99 -28.88 -12.63 -0.51
C ASP A 99 -28.06 -12.72 0.82
N GLU A 100 -28.73 -12.86 1.98
CA GLU A 100 -28.09 -12.72 3.30
C GLU A 100 -26.97 -13.75 3.61
N GLU A 101 -26.94 -14.92 2.94
CA GLU A 101 -25.88 -15.93 3.15
C GLU A 101 -24.68 -15.78 2.19
N ASP A 102 -24.86 -15.08 1.06
CA ASP A 102 -23.83 -14.85 0.02
C ASP A 102 -23.08 -13.53 0.24
N ASP A 103 -23.64 -12.59 1.01
CA ASP A 103 -23.09 -11.25 1.18
C ASP A 103 -21.72 -11.20 1.87
N GLU A 104 -21.47 -12.03 2.90
CA GLU A 104 -20.16 -12.00 3.58
C GLU A 104 -19.06 -12.65 2.72
N GLU A 105 -19.35 -13.77 2.06
CA GLU A 105 -18.39 -14.44 1.17
C GLU A 105 -18.09 -13.58 -0.06
N ASN A 106 -19.12 -13.02 -0.71
CA ASN A 106 -18.97 -12.09 -1.82
C ASN A 106 -18.22 -10.82 -1.41
N TYR A 107 -18.49 -10.27 -0.22
CA TYR A 107 -17.76 -9.11 0.28
C TYR A 107 -16.28 -9.44 0.56
N ARG A 108 -15.98 -10.61 1.15
CA ARG A 108 -14.59 -11.05 1.33
C ARG A 108 -13.89 -11.20 -0.01
N GLU A 109 -14.52 -11.87 -0.98
CA GLU A 109 -13.95 -12.04 -2.32
C GLU A 109 -13.76 -10.70 -3.03
N PHE A 110 -14.71 -9.76 -2.89
CA PHE A 110 -14.60 -8.40 -3.38
C PHE A 110 -13.33 -7.70 -2.86
N GLU A 111 -13.11 -7.73 -1.54
CA GLU A 111 -11.93 -7.12 -0.91
C GLU A 111 -10.61 -7.84 -1.29
N GLU A 112 -10.63 -9.17 -1.45
CA GLU A 112 -9.47 -9.93 -1.91
C GLU A 112 -9.06 -9.53 -3.33
N ILE A 113 -10.03 -9.39 -4.25
CA ILE A 113 -9.73 -8.95 -5.61
C ILE A 113 -9.23 -7.50 -5.59
N LYS A 114 -9.77 -6.61 -4.75
CA LYS A 114 -9.23 -5.25 -4.62
C LYS A 114 -7.78 -5.23 -4.15
N LYS A 115 -7.35 -6.17 -3.30
CA LYS A 115 -5.92 -6.32 -2.95
C LYS A 115 -5.08 -6.74 -4.15
N MET A 116 -5.59 -7.61 -5.01
CA MET A 116 -4.92 -8.00 -6.26
C MET A 116 -4.80 -6.80 -7.22
N VAL A 117 -5.88 -6.04 -7.41
CA VAL A 117 -5.86 -4.81 -8.23
C VAL A 117 -4.84 -3.81 -7.66
N LEU A 118 -4.83 -3.62 -6.35
CA LEU A 118 -3.87 -2.76 -5.68
C LEU A 118 -2.42 -3.22 -5.91
N TYR A 119 -2.18 -4.53 -5.88
CA TYR A 119 -0.89 -5.12 -6.16
C TYR A 119 -0.43 -4.80 -7.60
N PHE A 120 -1.29 -5.01 -8.60
CA PHE A 120 -0.93 -4.72 -9.99
C PHE A 120 -0.69 -3.24 -10.22
N ARG A 121 -1.52 -2.37 -9.66
CA ARG A 121 -1.28 -0.92 -9.72
C ARG A 121 0.09 -0.55 -9.15
N ASP A 122 0.46 -1.07 -7.98
CA ASP A 122 1.78 -0.83 -7.39
C ASP A 122 2.90 -1.39 -8.27
N TYR A 123 2.70 -2.57 -8.87
CA TYR A 123 3.65 -3.19 -9.79
C TYR A 123 3.86 -2.35 -11.05
N LEU A 124 2.80 -1.81 -11.67
CA LEU A 124 2.89 -0.90 -12.82
C LEU A 124 3.66 0.38 -12.45
N MET A 125 3.39 0.92 -11.27
CA MET A 125 4.09 2.09 -10.74
C MET A 125 5.58 1.81 -10.50
N PHE A 126 5.91 0.64 -9.97
CA PHE A 126 7.29 0.20 -9.81
C PHE A 126 8.00 0.13 -11.16
N TYR A 127 7.38 -0.47 -12.17
CA TYR A 127 7.95 -0.56 -13.52
C TYR A 127 8.25 0.82 -14.13
N LEU A 128 7.35 1.78 -13.96
CA LEU A 128 7.54 3.15 -14.43
C LEU A 128 8.71 3.87 -13.73
N ASP A 129 8.91 3.61 -12.45
CA ASP A 129 10.01 4.20 -11.68
C ASP A 129 11.37 3.50 -11.96
N TRP A 130 11.34 2.25 -12.44
CA TRP A 130 12.52 1.38 -12.53
C TRP A 130 13.12 1.25 -13.94
N TYR A 131 12.28 1.16 -14.95
CA TYR A 131 12.72 0.87 -16.32
C TYR A 131 12.74 2.11 -17.19
N GLU A 132 13.72 2.17 -18.08
CA GLU A 132 13.75 3.18 -19.13
C GLU A 132 12.80 2.75 -20.25
N LEU A 133 11.56 3.18 -20.12
CA LEU A 133 10.47 2.85 -21.03
C LEU A 133 10.34 3.92 -22.12
N SER A 134 9.90 3.49 -23.30
CA SER A 134 9.48 4.40 -24.36
C SER A 134 8.24 5.19 -23.96
N GLN A 135 7.97 6.30 -24.64
CA GLN A 135 6.76 7.10 -24.38
C GLN A 135 5.47 6.31 -24.64
N GLU A 136 5.49 5.40 -25.61
CA GLU A 136 4.35 4.53 -25.90
C GLU A 136 4.10 3.53 -24.76
N GLU A 137 5.16 2.88 -24.27
CA GLU A 137 5.05 1.99 -23.11
C GLU A 137 4.57 2.77 -21.88
N ILE A 138 5.16 3.92 -21.56
CA ILE A 138 4.74 4.76 -20.43
C ILE A 138 3.25 5.07 -20.49
N GLN A 139 2.71 5.37 -21.69
CA GLN A 139 1.29 5.64 -21.84
C GLN A 139 0.44 4.39 -21.58
N GLN A 140 0.85 3.22 -22.08
CA GLN A 140 0.14 1.96 -21.81
C GLN A 140 0.09 1.64 -20.31
N TYR A 141 1.22 1.78 -19.60
CA TYR A 141 1.26 1.58 -18.14
C TYR A 141 0.34 2.56 -17.41
N ARG A 142 0.23 3.81 -17.87
CA ARG A 142 -0.70 4.80 -17.30
C ARG A 142 -2.16 4.43 -17.51
N ASP A 143 -2.50 4.00 -18.72
CA ASP A 143 -3.87 3.58 -19.03
C ASP A 143 -4.29 2.38 -18.16
N TRP A 144 -3.41 1.38 -17.98
CA TRP A 144 -3.66 0.26 -17.07
C TRP A 144 -3.79 0.68 -15.60
N MET A 145 -2.97 1.62 -15.14
CA MET A 145 -3.10 2.16 -13.77
C MET A 145 -4.41 2.92 -13.57
N ASP A 146 -4.89 3.64 -14.59
CA ASP A 146 -6.17 4.34 -14.53
C ASP A 146 -7.33 3.33 -14.43
N GLU A 147 -7.29 2.24 -15.20
CA GLU A 147 -8.24 1.12 -15.06
C GLU A 147 -8.21 0.51 -13.64
N ASP A 148 -7.03 0.23 -13.10
CA ASP A 148 -6.89 -0.29 -11.73
C ASP A 148 -7.42 0.72 -10.70
N ASN A 149 -7.17 2.02 -10.89
CA ASN A 149 -7.69 3.07 -10.01
C ASN A 149 -9.22 3.16 -10.05
N GLU A 150 -9.84 3.02 -11.22
CA GLU A 150 -11.30 2.95 -11.36
C GLU A 150 -11.87 1.73 -10.63
N MET A 151 -11.24 0.55 -10.77
CA MET A 151 -11.64 -0.66 -10.06
C MET A 151 -11.50 -0.50 -8.54
N LEU A 152 -10.44 0.17 -8.07
CA LEU A 152 -10.23 0.47 -6.65
C LEU A 152 -11.25 1.46 -6.07
N GLN A 153 -11.94 2.25 -6.90
CA GLN A 153 -12.99 3.18 -6.47
C GLN A 153 -14.38 2.54 -6.41
N LEU A 154 -14.55 1.33 -6.96
CA LEU A 154 -15.84 0.64 -6.90
C LEU A 154 -16.26 0.37 -5.45
N ASP A 155 -17.51 0.69 -5.16
CA ASP A 155 -18.23 0.27 -3.96
C ASP A 155 -18.74 -1.16 -4.12
N TYR A 156 -18.98 -1.84 -2.99
CA TYR A 156 -19.51 -3.20 -3.00
C TYR A 156 -20.92 -3.24 -3.63
N SER A 157 -21.07 -4.10 -4.64
CA SER A 157 -22.34 -4.55 -5.22
C SER A 157 -22.07 -5.81 -6.04
N LEU A 158 -23.06 -6.68 -6.22
CA LEU A 158 -22.91 -7.90 -7.04
C LEU A 158 -22.48 -7.60 -8.47
N ARG A 159 -22.96 -6.49 -9.05
CA ARG A 159 -22.54 -6.03 -10.37
C ARG A 159 -21.05 -5.69 -10.41
N ASN A 160 -20.54 -4.95 -9.42
CA ASN A 160 -19.13 -4.58 -9.35
C ASN A 160 -18.25 -5.79 -9.01
N LEU A 161 -18.71 -6.70 -8.16
CA LEU A 161 -18.04 -7.96 -7.89
C LEU A 161 -17.90 -8.81 -9.15
N SER A 162 -18.93 -8.89 -9.99
CA SER A 162 -18.86 -9.61 -11.27
C SER A 162 -17.78 -9.04 -12.20
N ILE A 163 -17.63 -7.71 -12.25
CA ILE A 163 -16.55 -7.04 -13.01
C ILE A 163 -15.18 -7.43 -12.44
N LEU A 164 -15.02 -7.36 -11.12
CA LEU A 164 -13.77 -7.73 -10.43
C LEU A 164 -13.43 -9.21 -10.61
N LYS A 165 -14.41 -10.13 -10.58
CA LYS A 165 -14.21 -11.55 -10.88
C LYS A 165 -13.63 -11.75 -12.28
N GLY A 166 -14.15 -11.02 -13.27
CA GLY A 166 -13.58 -11.04 -14.62
C GLY A 166 -12.14 -10.52 -14.70
N TYR A 167 -11.76 -9.54 -13.87
CA TYR A 167 -10.36 -9.09 -13.73
C TYR A 167 -9.48 -10.16 -13.09
N LYS A 168 -9.94 -10.76 -11.97
CA LYS A 168 -9.27 -11.85 -11.26
C LYS A 168 -8.97 -13.00 -12.22
N GLU A 169 -9.97 -13.48 -12.96
CA GLU A 169 -9.80 -14.60 -13.91
C GLU A 169 -8.71 -14.35 -14.96
N ARG A 170 -8.59 -13.11 -15.47
CA ARG A 170 -7.58 -12.76 -16.47
C ARG A 170 -6.17 -12.66 -15.88
N ASN A 171 -6.06 -12.20 -14.64
CA ASN A 171 -4.78 -11.84 -14.02
C ASN A 171 -4.28 -12.87 -12.99
N GLU A 172 -5.11 -13.79 -12.51
CA GLU A 172 -4.81 -14.72 -11.41
C GLU A 172 -3.49 -15.47 -11.65
N LYS A 173 -3.29 -16.00 -12.85
CA LYS A 173 -2.05 -16.72 -13.16
C LYS A 173 -0.81 -15.83 -13.01
N GLY A 174 -0.83 -14.63 -13.61
CA GLY A 174 0.28 -13.69 -13.51
C GLY A 174 0.49 -13.17 -12.09
N TYR A 175 -0.60 -13.00 -11.34
CA TYR A 175 -0.57 -12.62 -9.93
C TYR A 175 0.16 -13.68 -9.10
N GLN A 176 -0.24 -14.95 -9.22
CA GLN A 176 0.39 -16.06 -8.50
C GLN A 176 1.85 -16.25 -8.91
N GLU A 177 2.18 -16.14 -10.20
CA GLU A 177 3.58 -16.20 -10.66
C GLU A 177 4.42 -15.09 -10.01
N SER A 178 3.89 -13.87 -9.97
CA SER A 178 4.59 -12.72 -9.39
C SER A 178 4.76 -12.83 -7.88
N LEU A 179 3.75 -13.34 -7.16
CA LEU A 179 3.81 -13.56 -5.71
C LEU A 179 4.84 -14.63 -5.33
N ASN A 180 5.10 -15.59 -6.21
CA ASN A 180 6.09 -16.64 -5.99
C ASN A 180 7.52 -16.22 -6.37
N ASP A 181 7.71 -15.04 -6.98
CA ASP A 181 9.03 -14.48 -7.27
C ASP A 181 9.57 -13.70 -6.07
N GLU A 182 10.39 -14.36 -5.25
CA GLU A 182 10.97 -13.78 -4.04
C GLU A 182 11.80 -12.51 -4.32
N LYS A 183 12.53 -12.49 -5.44
CA LYS A 183 13.35 -11.33 -5.81
C LYS A 183 12.46 -10.14 -6.12
N LEU A 184 11.45 -10.34 -6.97
CA LEU A 184 10.48 -9.30 -7.31
C LEU A 184 9.74 -8.79 -6.06
N GLN A 185 9.35 -9.67 -5.14
CA GLN A 185 8.67 -9.26 -3.91
C GLN A 185 9.58 -8.42 -2.99
N ASN A 186 10.86 -8.76 -2.91
CA ASN A 186 11.84 -7.96 -2.16
C ASN A 186 12.04 -6.58 -2.82
N ASP A 187 12.21 -6.53 -4.14
CA ASP A 187 12.36 -5.27 -4.89
C ASP A 187 11.14 -4.35 -4.70
N LEU A 188 9.92 -4.91 -4.81
CA LEU A 188 8.67 -4.19 -4.58
C LEU A 188 8.54 -3.68 -3.14
N ARG A 189 8.96 -4.49 -2.15
CA ARG A 189 8.95 -4.08 -0.74
C ARG A 189 9.85 -2.87 -0.52
N GLU A 190 11.09 -2.93 -1.01
CA GLU A 190 12.06 -1.83 -0.85
C GLU A 190 11.62 -0.57 -1.59
N TRP A 191 11.05 -0.72 -2.79
CA TRP A 191 10.49 0.39 -3.53
C TRP A 191 9.31 1.04 -2.78
N ARG A 192 8.40 0.25 -2.18
CA ARG A 192 7.30 0.79 -1.36
C ARG A 192 7.84 1.57 -0.17
N ASP A 193 8.85 1.04 0.52
CA ASP A 193 9.48 1.71 1.66
C ASP A 193 10.10 3.05 1.25
N LEU A 194 10.77 3.09 0.10
CA LEU A 194 11.32 4.32 -0.47
C LEU A 194 10.25 5.34 -0.84
N ARG A 195 9.20 4.89 -1.50
CA ARG A 195 8.11 5.76 -1.95
C ARG A 195 7.32 6.34 -0.76
N ASN A 196 7.17 5.58 0.31
CA ASN A 196 6.47 6.02 1.53
C ASN A 196 7.33 6.91 2.43
N ARG A 197 8.64 7.02 2.14
CA ARG A 197 9.57 7.89 2.87
C ARG A 197 9.57 9.31 2.28
N PRO A 198 9.77 10.36 3.09
CA PRO A 198 9.89 11.73 2.57
C PRO A 198 11.01 11.83 1.51
N GLU A 199 10.71 12.49 0.39
CA GLU A 199 11.64 12.60 -0.75
C GLU A 199 12.98 13.24 -0.34
N GLU A 200 12.96 14.21 0.57
CA GLU A 200 14.17 14.87 1.09
C GLU A 200 15.05 13.92 1.92
N ALA A 201 14.46 12.90 2.55
CA ALA A 201 15.23 11.89 3.26
C ALA A 201 15.93 10.96 2.26
N ASN A 202 15.25 10.59 1.17
CA ASN A 202 15.83 9.80 0.09
C ASN A 202 16.95 10.56 -0.64
N LYS A 203 16.76 11.84 -0.95
CA LYS A 203 17.81 12.70 -1.54
C LYS A 203 19.02 12.84 -0.64
N ARG A 204 18.81 13.01 0.67
CA ARG A 204 19.92 13.07 1.63
C ARG A 204 20.72 11.79 1.65
N GLU A 205 20.05 10.64 1.72
CA GLU A 205 20.72 9.34 1.68
C GLU A 205 21.46 9.11 0.35
N PHE A 206 20.86 9.49 -0.78
CA PHE A 206 21.51 9.43 -2.09
C PHE A 206 22.86 10.16 -2.09
N GLU A 207 22.88 11.41 -1.62
CA GLU A 207 24.10 12.21 -1.54
C GLU A 207 25.10 11.69 -0.50
N GLU A 208 24.63 11.11 0.60
CA GLU A 208 25.49 10.45 1.60
C GLU A 208 26.21 9.24 1.01
N ILE A 209 25.51 8.40 0.24
CA ILE A 209 26.13 7.25 -0.42
C ILE A 209 27.10 7.72 -1.50
N LYS A 210 26.78 8.77 -2.28
CA LYS A 210 27.74 9.33 -3.26
C LYS A 210 29.04 9.80 -2.61
N LYS A 211 29.02 10.26 -1.35
CA LYS A 211 30.26 10.57 -0.60
C LYS A 211 31.07 9.31 -0.28
N MET A 212 30.41 8.19 -0.01
CA MET A 212 31.07 6.89 0.17
C MET A 212 31.70 6.40 -1.14
N VAL A 213 30.98 6.49 -2.26
CA VAL A 213 31.52 6.16 -3.59
C VAL A 213 32.74 7.05 -3.92
N LEU A 214 32.61 8.36 -3.70
CA LEU A 214 33.71 9.32 -3.87
C LEU A 214 34.94 8.96 -3.05
N TYR A 215 34.72 8.48 -1.83
CA TYR A 215 35.79 8.03 -0.95
C TYR A 215 36.57 6.86 -1.52
N PHE A 216 35.88 5.81 -2.00
CA PHE A 216 36.55 4.63 -2.57
C PHE A 216 37.27 4.93 -3.87
N ARG A 217 36.72 5.82 -4.69
CA ARG A 217 37.39 6.33 -5.89
C ARG A 217 38.70 7.01 -5.54
N ASP A 218 38.67 7.95 -4.60
CA ASP A 218 39.85 8.69 -4.14
C ASP A 218 40.88 7.74 -3.49
N TYR A 219 40.41 6.74 -2.74
CA TYR A 219 41.27 5.71 -2.17
C TYR A 219 41.99 4.92 -3.28
N SER A 220 41.28 4.49 -4.31
CA SER A 220 41.89 3.78 -5.44
C SER A 220 42.95 4.63 -6.15
N MET A 221 42.67 5.93 -6.34
CA MET A 221 43.66 6.88 -6.87
C MET A 221 44.89 7.04 -5.96
N TYR A 222 44.68 7.15 -4.66
CA TYR A 222 45.77 7.22 -3.67
C TYR A 222 46.68 5.99 -3.78
N VAL A 223 46.10 4.79 -3.80
CA VAL A 223 46.90 3.56 -3.85
C VAL A 223 47.68 3.46 -5.16
N LEU A 224 47.08 3.83 -6.30
CA LEU A 224 47.74 3.83 -7.60
C LEU A 224 48.94 4.79 -7.66
N ASP A 225 48.91 5.89 -6.90
CA ASP A 225 50.00 6.87 -6.87
C ASP A 225 51.16 6.44 -5.95
N TRP A 226 50.85 5.76 -4.83
CA TRP A 226 51.82 5.52 -3.75
C TRP A 226 52.42 4.12 -3.73
N TYR A 227 51.70 3.11 -4.23
CA TYR A 227 52.13 1.72 -4.15
C TYR A 227 52.58 1.20 -5.51
N ASP A 228 53.66 0.43 -5.50
CA ASP A 228 54.19 -0.24 -6.69
C ASP A 228 53.41 -1.54 -6.93
N LEU A 229 52.26 -1.39 -7.58
CA LEU A 229 51.31 -2.47 -7.81
C LEU A 229 51.70 -3.34 -9.00
N SER A 230 51.29 -4.61 -8.96
CA SER A 230 51.31 -5.46 -10.16
C SER A 230 50.37 -4.91 -11.25
N GLN A 231 50.56 -5.39 -12.48
CA GLN A 231 49.68 -5.03 -13.60
C GLN A 231 48.22 -5.45 -13.37
N GLU A 232 48.01 -6.58 -12.70
CA GLU A 232 46.67 -7.10 -12.37
C GLU A 232 45.97 -6.22 -11.32
N GLU A 233 46.66 -5.86 -10.24
CA GLU A 233 46.12 -4.96 -9.20
C GLU A 233 45.86 -3.56 -9.75
N THR A 234 46.77 -3.04 -10.58
CA THR A 234 46.59 -1.75 -11.27
C THR A 234 45.33 -1.76 -12.13
N LYS A 235 45.12 -2.83 -12.88
CA LYS A 235 43.94 -2.99 -13.74
C LYS A 235 42.67 -3.04 -12.91
N SER A 236 42.62 -3.89 -11.89
CA SER A 236 41.46 -4.03 -11.01
C SER A 236 41.06 -2.70 -10.35
N ARG A 237 42.02 -1.92 -9.84
CA ARG A 237 41.73 -0.60 -9.24
C ARG A 237 41.17 0.41 -10.23
N ARG A 238 41.62 0.38 -11.49
CA ARG A 238 41.08 1.26 -12.54
C ARG A 238 39.64 0.89 -12.88
N GLU A 239 39.33 -0.41 -12.96
CA GLU A 239 37.96 -0.88 -13.18
C GLU A 239 37.04 -0.42 -12.03
N SER A 240 37.46 -0.56 -10.77
CA SER A 240 36.68 -0.04 -9.63
C SER A 240 36.48 1.47 -9.66
N MET A 241 37.51 2.23 -10.08
CA MET A 241 37.37 3.68 -10.25
C MET A 241 36.38 4.06 -11.36
N ASP A 242 36.36 3.31 -12.46
CA ASP A 242 35.43 3.56 -13.55
C ASP A 242 33.99 3.29 -13.09
N GLU A 243 33.75 2.21 -12.34
CA GLU A 243 32.46 1.93 -11.69
C GLU A 243 32.03 3.04 -10.71
N ASP A 244 32.95 3.51 -9.86
CA ASP A 244 32.68 4.61 -8.94
C ASP A 244 32.35 5.91 -9.70
N ASN A 245 33.04 6.18 -10.82
CA ASN A 245 32.78 7.33 -11.66
C ASN A 245 31.38 7.27 -12.30
N GLU A 246 30.96 6.10 -12.78
CA GLU A 246 29.61 5.89 -13.29
C GLU A 246 28.55 6.14 -12.21
N MET A 247 28.75 5.58 -11.01
CA MET A 247 27.87 5.79 -9.85
C MET A 247 27.75 7.27 -9.47
N LEU A 248 28.87 8.02 -9.54
CA LEU A 248 28.90 9.45 -9.23
C LEU A 248 28.20 10.31 -10.29
N GLN A 249 28.04 9.83 -11.52
CA GLN A 249 27.33 10.53 -12.58
C GLN A 249 25.81 10.32 -12.53
N LEU A 250 25.32 9.37 -11.73
CA LEU A 250 23.90 9.12 -11.58
C LEU A 250 23.18 10.36 -11.02
N ASP A 251 22.09 10.72 -11.70
CA ASP A 251 21.08 11.65 -11.20
C ASP A 251 20.17 10.98 -10.17
N TYR A 252 19.53 11.77 -9.33
CA TYR A 252 18.61 11.25 -8.32
C TYR A 252 17.38 10.62 -8.97
N SER A 253 17.16 9.34 -8.68
CA SER A 253 15.93 8.58 -8.94
C SER A 253 15.83 7.45 -7.91
N LEU A 254 14.64 6.85 -7.73
CA LEU A 254 14.49 5.72 -6.81
C LEU A 254 15.31 4.50 -7.25
N LYS A 255 15.36 4.24 -8.56
CA LYS A 255 16.22 3.22 -9.19
C LYS A 255 17.70 3.43 -8.84
N ASN A 256 18.21 4.64 -9.06
CA ASN A 256 19.62 4.94 -8.81
C ASN A 256 19.95 4.95 -7.31
N LEU A 257 19.01 5.36 -6.45
CA LEU A 257 19.18 5.24 -5.00
C LEU A 257 19.29 3.78 -4.56
N LEU A 258 18.49 2.87 -5.13
CA LEU A 258 18.60 1.44 -4.81
C LEU A 258 19.92 0.84 -5.29
N ARG A 259 20.36 1.15 -6.51
CA ARG A 259 21.71 0.78 -6.98
C ARG A 259 22.82 1.27 -6.04
N LEU A 260 22.70 2.49 -5.52
CA LEU A 260 23.65 3.02 -4.53
C LEU A 260 23.53 2.31 -3.18
N ARG A 261 22.34 1.91 -2.74
CA ARG A 261 22.16 1.14 -1.51
C ARG A 261 22.82 -0.23 -1.59
N GLU A 262 22.70 -0.93 -2.71
CA GLU A 262 23.42 -2.20 -2.95
C GLU A 262 24.93 -1.97 -2.85
N TYR A 263 25.46 -0.90 -3.46
CA TYR A 263 26.87 -0.53 -3.32
C TYR A 263 27.23 -0.29 -1.84
N LYS A 264 26.43 0.51 -1.13
CA LYS A 264 26.64 0.75 0.30
C LYS A 264 26.64 -0.55 1.09
N GLU A 265 25.70 -1.45 0.86
CA GLU A 265 25.62 -2.73 1.58
C GLU A 265 26.91 -3.55 1.41
N ASN A 266 27.44 -3.62 0.18
CA ASN A 266 28.67 -4.36 -0.12
C ASN A 266 29.95 -3.72 0.47
N TYR A 267 30.00 -2.38 0.56
CA TYR A 267 31.23 -1.66 0.93
C TYR A 267 31.18 -1.00 2.31
N ASN A 268 30.05 -1.01 3.01
CA ASN A 268 29.88 -0.26 4.25
C ASN A 268 30.82 -0.74 5.35
N GLU A 269 31.07 -2.05 5.49
CA GLU A 269 32.00 -2.57 6.50
C GLU A 269 33.42 -2.04 6.26
N ALA A 270 33.94 -2.20 5.05
CA ALA A 270 35.26 -1.68 4.65
C ALA A 270 35.32 -0.15 4.79
N TYR A 271 34.24 0.55 4.47
CA TYR A 271 34.15 2.00 4.63
C TYR A 271 34.27 2.41 6.10
N GLN A 272 33.50 1.77 7.00
CA GLN A 272 33.56 2.07 8.43
C GLN A 272 34.92 1.71 9.03
N GLU A 273 35.50 0.56 8.67
CA GLU A 273 36.84 0.16 9.13
C GLU A 273 37.88 1.19 8.73
N SER A 274 37.88 1.60 7.46
CA SER A 274 38.84 2.56 6.93
C SER A 274 38.66 3.96 7.52
N LEU A 275 37.42 4.39 7.83
CA LEU A 275 37.16 5.64 8.54
C LEU A 275 37.71 5.66 9.98
N ASN A 276 37.84 4.49 10.61
CA ASN A 276 38.40 4.37 11.97
C ASN A 276 39.93 4.34 11.99
N ASP A 277 40.59 4.21 10.84
CA ASP A 277 42.04 4.30 10.71
C ASP A 277 42.48 5.78 10.59
N GLU A 278 42.74 6.42 11.72
CA GLU A 278 43.13 7.84 11.76
C GLU A 278 44.41 8.15 10.98
N GLU A 279 45.38 7.23 10.97
CA GLU A 279 46.65 7.40 10.26
C GLU A 279 46.38 7.45 8.75
N PHE A 280 45.69 6.44 8.24
CA PHE A 280 45.31 6.38 6.83
C PHE A 280 44.42 7.56 6.42
N GLN A 281 43.46 7.97 7.26
CA GLN A 281 42.61 9.14 6.95
C GLN A 281 43.42 10.44 6.83
N ASN A 282 44.47 10.60 7.63
CA ASN A 282 45.35 11.77 7.53
C ASN A 282 46.16 11.74 6.24
N ASP A 283 46.75 10.60 5.88
CA ASP A 283 47.51 10.43 4.65
C ASP A 283 46.65 10.69 3.40
N LEU A 284 45.45 10.12 3.36
CA LEU A 284 44.49 10.34 2.26
C LEU A 284 44.09 11.82 2.16
N ARG A 285 43.93 12.51 3.29
CA ARG A 285 43.60 13.94 3.35
C ARG A 285 44.75 14.80 2.83
N GLU A 286 45.99 14.48 3.18
CA GLU A 286 47.18 15.18 2.67
C GLU A 286 47.36 14.97 1.17
N TRP A 287 47.19 13.73 0.70
CA TRP A 287 47.20 13.42 -0.72
C TRP A 287 46.14 14.21 -1.49
N ARG A 288 44.88 14.28 -1.01
CA ARG A 288 43.84 15.10 -1.65
C ARG A 288 44.25 16.58 -1.78
N ARG A 289 44.90 17.15 -0.76
CA ARG A 289 45.41 18.54 -0.79
C ARG A 289 46.52 18.72 -1.82
N SER A 290 47.35 17.71 -2.04
CA SER A 290 48.42 17.73 -3.05
C SER A 290 47.88 17.78 -4.48
N LYS A 291 46.70 17.20 -4.73
CA LYS A 291 46.07 17.13 -6.07
C LYS A 291 45.25 18.36 -6.45
N GLN A 292 44.97 19.24 -5.48
CA GLN A 292 44.24 20.50 -5.69
C GLN A 292 45.16 21.71 -5.95
N ARG A 293 46.47 21.52 -5.94
CA ARG A 293 47.49 22.55 -6.25
C ARG A 293 47.94 22.45 -7.70
#